data_AF-A0A0G0VWY9-F1
#
_entry.id   AF-A0A0G0VWY9-F1
#
_cell.length_a   1.000
_cell.length_b   1.000
_cell.length_c   1.000
_cell.angle_alpha   90.00
_cell.angle_beta   90.00
_cell.angle_gamma   90.00
#
_symmetry.space_group_name_H-M   'P 1'
#
loop_
_entity.id
_entity.type
_entity.pdbx_description
1 polymer ?
#
loop_
_entity_poly.entity_id
_entity_poly.type
_entity_poly.pdbx_seq_one_letter_code
_entity_poly.pdbx_strand_id
1 'polypeptide(L)'
;MDEAQEDFEAAQADLATWIEENQEELDELNGLEKEVSEWMHGNTMIPESEWVSYVQDLADDLGAVGDSHSWLVIDWEATADGVRMDYHEVKYQGVTYLVRD
;
A
#
# COMPACT_ATOMS: atom_id res chain seq x y z
N MET A 1 41.18 -19.20 12.40
CA MET A 1 40.42 -20.24 11.67
C MET A 1 40.94 -20.22 10.24
N ASP A 2 40.34 -20.94 9.29
CA ASP A 2 40.56 -20.62 7.88
C ASP A 2 39.76 -19.35 7.54
N GLU A 3 40.25 -18.51 6.63
CA GLU A 3 39.62 -17.24 6.25
C GLU A 3 38.16 -17.45 5.83
N ALA A 4 37.89 -18.52 5.07
CA ALA A 4 36.55 -18.90 4.66
C ALA A 4 35.60 -19.21 5.84
N GLN A 5 36.12 -19.70 6.96
CA GLN A 5 35.32 -19.98 8.16
C GLN A 5 34.99 -18.66 8.90
N GLU A 6 35.94 -17.73 8.96
CA GLU A 6 35.74 -16.42 9.60
C GLU A 6 34.72 -15.57 8.82
N ASP A 7 34.80 -15.59 7.48
CA ASP A 7 33.82 -14.93 6.60
C ASP A 7 32.41 -15.50 6.76
N PHE A 8 32.30 -16.83 6.87
CA PHE A 8 31.02 -17.50 7.07
C PHE A 8 30.38 -17.13 8.42
N GLU A 9 31.18 -17.07 9.48
CA GLU A 9 30.72 -16.66 10.81
C GLU A 9 30.28 -15.20 10.85
N ALA A 10 31.00 -14.31 10.18
CA ALA A 10 30.60 -12.92 10.03
C ALA A 10 29.27 -12.79 9.28
N ALA A 11 29.11 -13.48 8.14
CA ALA A 11 27.87 -13.48 7.38
C ALA A 11 26.67 -14.03 8.16
N GLN A 12 26.87 -15.04 9.01
CA GLN A 12 25.82 -15.54 9.90
C GLN A 12 25.41 -14.51 10.97
N ALA A 13 26.38 -13.80 11.55
CA ALA A 13 26.10 -12.76 12.54
C ALA A 13 25.35 -11.58 11.92
N ASP A 14 25.72 -11.17 10.71
CA ASP A 14 25.03 -10.12 9.95
C ASP A 14 23.59 -10.54 9.63
N LEU A 15 23.39 -11.77 9.16
CA LEU A 15 22.05 -12.30 8.89
C LEU A 15 21.19 -12.36 10.16
N ALA A 16 21.76 -12.79 11.29
CA ALA A 16 21.03 -12.87 12.56
C ALA A 16 20.58 -11.48 13.03
N THR A 17 21.45 -10.48 12.91
CA THR A 17 21.12 -9.08 13.23
C THR A 17 20.01 -8.57 12.32
N TRP A 18 20.11 -8.82 11.02
CA TRP A 18 19.07 -8.41 10.06
C TRP A 18 17.72 -9.08 10.36
N ILE A 19 17.70 -10.38 10.68
CA ILE A 19 16.47 -11.09 11.05
C ILE A 19 15.84 -10.47 12.31
N GLU A 20 16.63 -10.18 13.35
CA GLU A 20 16.11 -9.56 14.58
C GLU A 20 15.40 -8.22 14.31
N GLU A 21 15.92 -7.45 13.37
CA GLU A 21 15.39 -6.12 13.05
C GLU A 21 14.24 -6.13 12.02
N ASN A 22 14.18 -7.12 11.11
CA ASN A 22 13.34 -7.05 9.91
C ASN A 22 12.37 -8.22 9.74
N GLN A 23 12.39 -9.25 10.58
CA GLN A 23 11.55 -10.44 10.38
C GLN A 23 10.05 -10.12 10.39
N GLU A 24 9.60 -9.23 11.28
CA GLU A 24 8.19 -8.83 11.38
C GLU A 24 7.72 -8.11 10.12
N GLU A 25 8.47 -7.09 9.67
CA GLU A 25 8.16 -6.37 8.42
C GLU A 25 8.21 -7.29 7.21
N LEU A 26 9.20 -8.21 7.14
CA LEU A 26 9.29 -9.19 6.07
C LEU A 26 8.06 -10.13 6.06
N ASP A 27 7.59 -10.57 7.22
CA ASP A 27 6.40 -11.40 7.33
C ASP A 27 5.13 -10.65 6.90
N GLU A 28 4.99 -9.37 7.27
CA GLU A 28 3.92 -8.50 6.78
C GLU A 28 3.95 -8.31 5.26
N LEU A 29 5.12 -8.02 4.69
CA LEU A 29 5.30 -7.87 3.24
C LEU A 29 4.96 -9.15 2.47
N ASN A 30 5.41 -10.31 2.99
CA ASN A 30 5.07 -11.62 2.41
C ASN A 30 3.58 -11.97 2.54
N GLY A 31 2.88 -11.41 3.54
CA GLY A 31 1.43 -11.48 3.65
C GLY A 31 0.76 -10.62 2.59
N LEU A 32 1.18 -9.35 2.50
CA LEU A 32 0.65 -8.36 1.58
C LEU A 32 0.81 -8.77 0.10
N GLU A 33 1.96 -9.34 -0.28
CA GLU A 33 2.21 -9.87 -1.63
C GLU A 33 1.15 -10.89 -2.07
N LYS A 34 0.58 -11.65 -1.14
CA LYS A 34 -0.44 -12.67 -1.44
C LYS A 34 -1.85 -12.08 -1.59
N GLU A 35 -2.09 -10.90 -1.04
CA GLU A 35 -3.39 -10.22 -1.06
C GLU A 35 -3.50 -9.18 -2.18
N VAL A 36 -2.37 -8.73 -2.73
CA VAL A 36 -2.31 -7.73 -3.79
C VAL A 36 -1.99 -8.40 -5.12
N SER A 37 -2.95 -8.38 -6.05
CA SER A 37 -2.72 -8.88 -7.41
C SER A 37 -1.67 -8.03 -8.12
N GLU A 38 -0.95 -8.58 -9.11
CA GLU A 38 0.07 -7.83 -9.86
C GLU A 38 1.17 -7.14 -9.02
N TRP A 39 1.47 -7.63 -7.81
CA TRP A 39 2.52 -7.10 -6.91
C TRP A 39 3.82 -6.68 -7.63
N MET A 40 4.28 -7.52 -8.57
CA MET A 40 5.50 -7.30 -9.35
C MET A 40 5.44 -6.13 -10.35
N HIS A 41 4.24 -5.66 -10.70
CA HIS A 41 4.02 -4.53 -11.61
C HIS A 41 3.77 -3.21 -10.86
N GLY A 42 3.64 -3.27 -9.54
CA GLY A 42 3.37 -2.14 -8.66
C GLY A 42 1.89 -1.82 -8.60
N ASN A 43 1.38 -1.65 -7.37
CA ASN A 43 0.01 -1.22 -7.11
C ASN A 43 -0.01 0.06 -6.30
N THR A 44 -1.06 0.85 -6.50
CA THR A 44 -1.30 2.04 -5.68
C THR A 44 -2.02 1.61 -4.41
N MET A 45 -1.42 1.93 -3.25
CA MET A 45 -2.03 1.74 -1.94
C MET A 45 -2.49 3.10 -1.42
N ILE A 46 -3.80 3.29 -1.27
CA ILE A 46 -4.38 4.55 -0.80
C ILE A 46 -4.70 4.42 0.69
N PRO A 47 -4.10 5.21 1.59
CA PRO A 47 -4.47 5.18 3.00
C PRO A 47 -5.97 5.45 3.16
N GLU A 48 -6.66 4.66 3.99
CA GLU A 48 -8.10 4.85 4.21
C GLU A 48 -8.44 6.29 4.67
N SER A 49 -7.55 6.90 5.46
CA SER A 49 -7.71 8.29 5.93
C SER A 49 -7.71 9.34 4.81
N GLU A 50 -7.13 9.02 3.65
CA GLU A 50 -7.01 9.91 2.49
C GLU A 50 -7.98 9.51 1.36
N TRP A 51 -8.82 8.50 1.58
CA TRP A 51 -9.67 7.90 0.53
C TRP A 51 -10.55 8.92 -0.18
N VAL A 52 -11.23 9.78 0.56
CA VAL A 52 -12.15 10.78 0.01
C VAL A 52 -11.39 11.84 -0.80
N SER A 53 -10.16 12.18 -0.42
CA SER A 53 -9.31 13.10 -1.19
C SER A 53 -8.84 12.43 -2.48
N TYR A 54 -8.41 11.18 -2.41
CA TYR A 54 -8.02 10.41 -3.58
C TYR A 54 -9.16 10.30 -4.61
N VAL A 55 -10.40 10.08 -4.17
CA VAL A 55 -11.56 10.01 -5.06
C VAL A 55 -11.85 11.35 -5.74
N GLN A 56 -11.61 12.47 -5.04
CA GLN A 56 -11.70 13.82 -5.64
C GLN A 56 -10.66 13.99 -6.75
N ASP A 57 -9.40 13.70 -6.45
CA ASP A 57 -8.30 13.81 -7.41
C ASP A 57 -8.52 12.89 -8.63
N LEU A 58 -8.97 11.66 -8.39
CA LEU A 58 -9.32 10.72 -9.45
C LEU A 58 -10.45 11.25 -10.34
N ALA A 59 -11.48 11.85 -9.75
CA ALA A 59 -12.59 12.41 -10.50
C ALA A 59 -12.17 13.61 -11.36
N ASP A 60 -11.26 14.45 -10.85
CA ASP A 60 -10.69 15.57 -11.58
C ASP A 60 -9.78 15.09 -12.73
N ASP A 61 -8.92 14.11 -12.47
CA ASP A 61 -8.02 13.51 -13.47
C ASP A 61 -8.79 12.86 -14.63
N LEU A 62 -9.93 12.23 -14.32
CA LEU A 62 -10.83 11.64 -15.31
C LEU A 62 -11.71 12.68 -16.03
N GLY A 63 -11.71 13.94 -15.57
CA GLY A 63 -12.63 14.98 -16.05
C GLY A 63 -14.10 14.68 -15.73
N ALA A 64 -14.37 13.85 -14.72
CA ALA A 64 -15.72 13.43 -14.34
C ALA A 64 -16.55 14.56 -13.75
N VAL A 65 -15.89 15.56 -13.16
CA VAL A 65 -16.53 16.74 -12.57
C VAL A 65 -16.76 17.87 -13.60
N GLY A 66 -15.99 17.87 -14.70
CA GLY A 66 -16.06 18.89 -15.75
C GLY A 66 -15.95 20.34 -15.24
N ASP A 67 -16.40 21.31 -16.04
CA ASP A 67 -16.59 22.71 -15.61
C ASP A 67 -17.87 22.82 -14.74
N SER A 68 -17.93 22.07 -13.65
CA SER A 68 -19.02 22.22 -12.69
C SER A 68 -19.07 23.68 -12.22
N HIS A 69 -20.28 24.23 -12.17
CA HIS A 69 -20.43 25.61 -11.74
C HIS A 69 -20.07 25.73 -10.27
N SER A 70 -19.43 26.83 -9.85
CA SER A 70 -18.95 27.05 -8.47
C SER A 70 -20.01 27.02 -7.36
N TRP A 71 -21.30 26.94 -7.72
CA TRP A 71 -22.42 26.80 -6.79
C TRP A 71 -22.90 25.34 -6.63
N LEU A 72 -22.34 24.40 -7.38
CA LEU A 72 -22.58 22.97 -7.21
C LEU A 72 -21.71 22.44 -6.07
N VAL A 73 -22.31 21.58 -5.25
CA VAL A 73 -21.62 20.86 -4.16
C VAL A 73 -21.79 19.38 -4.44
N ILE A 74 -20.69 18.64 -4.50
CA ILE A 74 -20.67 17.19 -4.66
C ILE A 74 -20.58 16.55 -3.28
N ASP A 75 -21.38 15.53 -3.04
CA ASP A 75 -21.26 14.68 -1.86
C ASP A 75 -20.13 13.67 -2.08
N TRP A 76 -18.92 14.06 -1.67
CA TRP A 76 -17.72 13.27 -1.90
C TRP A 76 -17.65 12.02 -1.02
N GLU A 77 -18.27 12.03 0.16
CA GLU A 77 -18.38 10.84 1.02
C GLU A 77 -19.24 9.77 0.34
N ALA A 78 -20.44 10.14 -0.11
CA ALA A 78 -21.30 9.22 -0.84
C ALA A 78 -20.67 8.74 -2.16
N THR A 79 -19.91 9.61 -2.82
CA THR A 79 -19.17 9.25 -4.05
C THR A 79 -18.07 8.23 -3.74
N ALA A 80 -17.30 8.46 -2.68
CA ALA A 80 -16.22 7.58 -2.25
C ALA A 80 -16.72 6.20 -1.83
N ASP A 81 -17.88 6.12 -1.16
CA ASP A 81 -18.56 4.85 -0.84
C ASP A 81 -18.94 4.06 -2.10
N GLY A 82 -19.40 4.76 -3.15
CA GLY A 82 -19.73 4.14 -4.43
C GLY A 82 -18.50 3.58 -5.16
N VAL A 83 -17.41 4.33 -5.20
CA VAL A 83 -16.15 3.93 -5.85
C VAL A 83 -15.46 2.79 -5.09
N ARG A 84 -15.64 2.72 -3.76
CA ARG A 84 -15.02 1.71 -2.90
C ARG A 84 -15.36 0.27 -3.30
N MET A 85 -16.45 0.03 -4.03
CA MET A 85 -16.82 -1.32 -4.50
C MET A 85 -15.77 -1.97 -5.43
N ASP A 86 -14.96 -1.16 -6.11
CA ASP A 86 -13.88 -1.64 -6.99
C ASP A 86 -12.55 -1.85 -6.25
N TYR A 87 -12.52 -1.64 -4.92
CA TYR A 87 -11.34 -1.69 -4.08
C TYR A 87 -11.53 -2.67 -2.93
N HIS A 88 -10.43 -3.25 -2.45
CA HIS A 88 -10.39 -4.04 -1.22
C HIS A 88 -9.37 -3.48 -0.22
N GLU A 89 -9.58 -3.83 1.05
CA GLU A 89 -8.73 -3.38 2.15
C GLU A 89 -7.59 -4.35 2.40
N VAL A 90 -6.40 -3.80 2.62
CA VAL A 90 -5.22 -4.52 3.10
C VAL A 90 -4.62 -3.77 4.29
N LYS A 91 -3.91 -4.48 5.16
CA LYS A 91 -3.24 -3.89 6.34
C LYS A 91 -1.73 -4.02 6.22
N TYR A 92 -1.04 -2.92 6.50
CA TYR A 92 0.42 -2.88 6.48
C TYR A 92 0.91 -1.89 7.55
N GLN A 93 1.85 -2.32 8.40
CA GLN A 93 2.39 -1.51 9.50
C GLN A 93 1.32 -0.80 10.34
N GLY A 94 0.21 -1.49 10.61
CA GLY A 94 -0.91 -0.96 11.40
C GLY A 94 -1.82 0.05 10.68
N VAL A 95 -1.56 0.37 9.41
CA VAL A 95 -2.39 1.25 8.58
C VAL A 95 -3.24 0.42 7.63
N THR A 96 -4.50 0.84 7.42
CA THR A 96 -5.40 0.23 6.44
C THR A 96 -5.31 0.99 5.12
N TYR A 97 -5.10 0.26 4.03
CA TYR A 97 -5.01 0.80 2.69
C TYR A 97 -6.11 0.20 1.81
N LEU A 98 -6.62 0.99 0.88
CA LEU A 98 -7.43 0.51 -0.23
C LEU A 98 -6.54 0.24 -1.43
N VAL A 99 -6.72 -0.92 -2.04
CA VAL A 99 -6.04 -1.38 -3.24
C VAL A 99 -7.09 -1.81 -4.26
N ARG A 100 -6.77 -1.65 -5.53
CA ARG A 100 -7.61 -2.08 -6.64
C ARG A 100 -6.86 -3.16 -7.42
N ASP A 101 -7.54 -4.26 -7.69
CA ASP A 101 -7.11 -5.33 -8.61
C ASP A 101 -7.47 -5.02 -10.08
#